data_AF-A0A353KUS1-F1
#
_entry.id   AF-A0A353KUS1-F1
#
_cell.length_a   1.000
_cell.length_b   1.000
_cell.length_c   1.000
_cell.angle_alpha   90.00
_cell.angle_beta   90.00
_cell.angle_gamma   90.00
#
_symmetry.space_group_name_H-M   'P 1'
#
loop_
_entity.id
_entity.type
_entity.pdbx_description
1 polymer ?
#
loop_
_entity_poly.entity_id
_entity_poly.type
_entity_poly.pdbx_seq_one_letter_code
_entity_poly.pdbx_strand_id
1 'polypeptide(L)'
;MSNWKNYQKEICDDNFYYARSCIRQNFFPGSENIFVKILREVLNKNVYDDAEHTTCTGIGYHSDVVPFETIQTVVARNFSLMSNKGFENLAISCVTSFGIYTEITETWKHFPEEEQKIRGFLKKSTNREFIQPLIMSHCSDIFYKFRNEIFEKAKYSLVNKNTGKPLKVVEHIGCHYAKMFPEKGVGGAEFPQVLAGMITAWGGEVVDYPERRHCCGFGFRQYLVKANRGYSISNSIKKFEAMKPYKPDFIVANCPGCAMFMDKWQYTAKEMNGETYGENGEQIPVLTYEEMAGLVLGYNPWDLGLQMHQIDCEPLLKKMHYEYNPEDKFRNLKGEKIGEEAKG
;
A
#
# COMPACT_ATOMS: atom_id res chain seq x y z
N MET A 1 -19.65 -6.80 25.84
CA MET A 1 -19.73 -5.59 24.98
C MET A 1 -18.40 -4.82 24.87
N SER A 2 -17.20 -5.43 25.00
CA SER A 2 -15.98 -4.63 25.22
C SER A 2 -14.63 -5.22 24.74
N ASN A 3 -14.54 -5.78 23.52
CA ASN A 3 -13.24 -6.03 22.87
C ASN A 3 -13.04 -5.26 21.56
N TRP A 4 -14.12 -4.85 20.88
CA TRP A 4 -14.02 -4.10 19.62
C TRP A 4 -13.47 -2.68 19.77
N LYS A 5 -13.66 -2.05 20.94
CA LYS A 5 -13.07 -0.73 21.23
C LYS A 5 -11.54 -0.75 21.25
N ASN A 6 -10.93 -1.88 21.59
CA ASN A 6 -9.46 -2.03 21.65
C ASN A 6 -8.81 -2.10 20.25
N TYR A 7 -9.61 -2.25 19.19
CA TYR A 7 -9.14 -2.30 17.79
C TYR A 7 -9.55 -1.05 16.98
N GLN A 8 -9.99 0.00 17.68
CA GLN A 8 -10.20 1.32 17.08
C GLN A 8 -8.99 2.19 17.37
N LYS A 9 -8.04 2.18 16.44
CA LYS A 9 -6.93 3.12 16.43
C LYS A 9 -7.41 4.53 16.16
N GLU A 10 -6.80 5.50 16.85
CA GLU A 10 -6.96 6.91 16.56
C GLU A 10 -6.29 7.28 15.23
N ILE A 11 -7.02 8.00 14.39
CA ILE A 11 -6.59 8.48 13.08
C ILE A 11 -6.94 9.96 13.05
N CYS A 12 -5.98 10.82 12.71
CA CYS A 12 -6.20 12.26 12.69
C CYS A 12 -7.23 12.68 11.61
N ASP A 13 -7.85 13.85 11.77
CA ASP A 13 -8.80 14.42 10.80
C ASP A 13 -8.12 15.21 9.68
N ASP A 14 -6.95 15.80 9.94
CA ASP A 14 -6.28 16.73 9.03
C ASP A 14 -4.79 16.97 9.41
N ASN A 15 -4.09 17.86 8.69
CA ASN A 15 -2.72 18.31 8.94
C ASN A 15 -1.71 17.16 8.95
N PHE A 16 -1.57 16.51 7.80
CA PHE A 16 -0.69 15.35 7.63
C PHE A 16 0.66 15.74 7.05
N TYR A 17 1.74 15.29 7.68
CA TYR A 17 3.04 15.18 7.03
C TYR A 17 3.15 13.82 6.33
N TYR A 18 3.36 13.82 5.03
CA TYR A 18 3.41 12.60 4.23
C TYR A 18 4.81 12.00 4.21
N ALA A 19 4.95 10.80 4.78
CA ALA A 19 6.18 10.00 4.72
C ALA A 19 6.15 9.09 3.50
N ARG A 20 6.92 9.49 2.48
CA ARG A 20 7.05 8.83 1.17
C ARG A 20 7.57 7.40 1.25
N SER A 21 7.23 6.59 0.24
CA SER A 21 7.72 5.21 0.11
C SER A 21 8.66 5.03 -1.07
N CYS A 22 9.83 4.44 -0.83
CA CYS A 22 10.78 4.13 -1.91
C CYS A 22 10.21 3.18 -2.96
N ILE A 23 9.53 2.08 -2.57
CA ILE A 23 8.96 1.14 -3.54
C ILE A 23 7.86 1.83 -4.33
N ARG A 24 7.00 2.61 -3.68
CA ARG A 24 5.92 3.28 -4.39
C ARG A 24 6.45 4.29 -5.39
N GLN A 25 7.40 5.13 -5.00
CA GLN A 25 8.00 6.12 -5.90
C GLN A 25 8.66 5.50 -7.13
N ASN A 26 9.22 4.29 -6.99
CA ASN A 26 9.92 3.63 -8.09
C ASN A 26 9.00 2.78 -8.98
N PHE A 27 8.01 2.10 -8.40
CA PHE A 27 7.21 1.11 -9.11
C PHE A 27 5.76 1.53 -9.35
N PHE A 28 5.20 2.40 -8.50
CA PHE A 28 3.82 2.88 -8.57
C PHE A 28 3.73 4.39 -8.29
N PRO A 29 4.43 5.25 -9.05
CA PRO A 29 4.47 6.69 -8.79
C PRO A 29 3.09 7.35 -8.92
N GLY A 30 2.23 6.84 -9.82
CA GLY A 30 0.84 7.29 -9.96
C GLY A 30 0.03 7.11 -8.67
N SER A 31 0.23 6.00 -7.96
CA SER A 31 -0.39 5.74 -6.65
C SER A 31 0.01 6.74 -5.57
N GLU A 32 1.28 7.18 -5.54
CA GLU A 32 1.72 8.20 -4.59
C GLU A 32 1.08 9.56 -4.88
N ASN A 33 1.13 9.98 -6.15
CA ASN A 33 0.54 11.24 -6.58
C ASN A 33 -0.96 11.29 -6.31
N ILE A 34 -1.69 10.21 -6.62
CA ILE A 34 -3.14 10.19 -6.45
C ILE A 34 -3.54 10.21 -4.98
N PHE A 35 -2.76 9.60 -4.08
CA PHE A 35 -3.02 9.69 -2.64
C PHE A 35 -3.03 11.15 -2.17
N VAL A 36 -1.93 11.87 -2.45
CA VAL A 36 -1.76 13.27 -2.04
C VAL A 36 -2.83 14.14 -2.71
N LYS A 37 -3.12 13.89 -3.98
CA LYS A 37 -4.16 14.59 -4.74
C LYS A 37 -5.55 14.39 -4.14
N ILE A 38 -5.95 13.15 -3.83
CA ILE A 38 -7.24 12.86 -3.20
C ILE A 38 -7.35 13.57 -1.86
N LEU A 39 -6.33 13.51 -1.01
CA LEU A 39 -6.39 14.19 0.29
C LEU A 39 -6.58 15.71 0.13
N ARG A 40 -5.81 16.34 -0.77
CA ARG A 40 -5.86 17.81 -0.95
C ARG A 40 -7.10 18.28 -1.70
N GLU A 41 -7.43 17.67 -2.83
CA GLU A 41 -8.45 18.18 -3.76
C GLU A 41 -9.83 17.57 -3.51
N VAL A 42 -9.89 16.31 -3.09
CA VAL A 42 -11.16 15.60 -2.86
C VAL A 42 -11.59 15.73 -1.41
N LEU A 43 -10.67 15.60 -0.45
CA LEU A 43 -11.01 15.65 0.98
C LEU A 43 -10.68 17.00 1.65
N ASN A 44 -10.11 17.94 0.90
CA ASN A 44 -9.74 19.28 1.38
C ASN A 44 -8.88 19.24 2.66
N LYS A 45 -7.91 18.34 2.69
CA LYS A 45 -6.96 18.16 3.80
C LYS A 45 -5.67 18.91 3.55
N ASN A 46 -5.11 19.49 4.61
CA ASN A 46 -3.75 20.00 4.62
C ASN A 46 -2.77 18.83 4.69
N VAL A 47 -2.06 18.59 3.58
CA VAL A 47 -1.04 17.56 3.47
C VAL A 47 0.26 18.18 3.00
N TYR A 48 1.34 18.01 3.76
CA TYR A 48 2.66 18.44 3.37
C TYR A 48 3.47 17.26 2.84
N ASP A 49 3.93 17.40 1.60
CA ASP A 49 4.73 16.40 0.89
C ASP A 49 6.16 16.94 0.72
N ASP A 50 7.08 16.47 1.55
CA ASP A 50 8.42 17.05 1.68
C ASP A 50 9.41 16.43 0.68
N ALA A 51 10.00 17.27 -0.17
CA ALA A 51 11.07 16.87 -1.07
C ALA A 51 12.34 16.37 -0.34
N GLU A 52 12.56 16.77 0.92
CA GLU A 52 13.69 16.29 1.74
C GLU A 52 13.46 14.89 2.32
N HIS A 53 12.24 14.33 2.23
CA HIS A 53 11.93 12.98 2.69
C HIS A 53 12.23 11.93 1.60
N THR A 54 13.48 11.45 1.55
CA THR A 54 13.97 10.56 0.48
C THR A 54 14.52 9.21 0.97
N THR A 55 14.39 8.89 2.27
CA THR A 55 15.09 7.75 2.87
C THR A 55 14.16 6.59 3.19
N CYS A 56 14.50 5.38 2.72
CA CYS A 56 13.82 4.14 3.11
C CYS A 56 14.15 3.78 4.56
N THR A 57 13.17 3.26 5.29
CA THR A 57 13.33 2.91 6.71
C THR A 57 13.02 1.46 7.06
N GLY A 58 12.39 0.70 6.17
CA GLY A 58 11.90 -0.63 6.51
C GLY A 58 12.79 -1.77 6.01
N ILE A 59 13.09 -1.76 4.71
CA ILE A 59 13.61 -2.95 4.02
C ILE A 59 14.97 -3.38 4.57
N GLY A 60 15.92 -2.45 4.71
CA GLY A 60 17.27 -2.76 5.17
C GLY A 60 17.29 -3.36 6.58
N TYR A 61 16.41 -2.88 7.47
CA TYR A 61 16.29 -3.40 8.84
C TYR A 61 15.68 -4.81 8.85
N HIS A 62 14.51 -5.01 8.24
CA HIS A 62 13.86 -6.33 8.21
C HIS A 62 14.60 -7.38 7.36
N SER A 63 15.61 -6.94 6.58
CA SER A 63 16.53 -7.81 5.87
C SER A 63 17.80 -8.18 6.66
N ASP A 64 17.93 -7.74 7.91
CA ASP A 64 19.13 -7.88 8.76
C ASP A 64 20.40 -7.21 8.19
N VAL A 65 20.23 -6.19 7.32
CA VAL A 65 21.36 -5.46 6.70
C VAL A 65 21.69 -4.18 7.44
N VAL A 66 20.67 -3.52 8.03
CA VAL A 66 20.81 -2.24 8.74
C VAL A 66 20.61 -2.45 10.24
N PRO A 67 21.59 -2.09 11.09
CA PRO A 67 21.46 -2.19 12.54
C PRO A 67 20.31 -1.34 13.10
N PHE A 68 19.77 -1.77 14.24
CA PHE A 68 18.61 -1.11 14.84
C PHE A 68 18.90 0.35 15.25
N GLU A 69 20.08 0.64 15.80
CA GLU A 69 20.49 2.01 16.15
C GLU A 69 20.55 2.94 14.93
N THR A 70 21.05 2.40 13.80
CA THR A 70 21.12 3.14 12.54
C THR A 70 19.73 3.47 12.04
N ILE A 71 18.82 2.49 12.02
CA ILE A 71 17.47 2.72 11.51
C ILE A 71 16.68 3.66 12.42
N GLN A 72 16.82 3.54 13.74
CA GLN A 72 16.27 4.48 14.72
C GLN A 72 16.73 5.92 14.45
N THR A 73 18.02 6.11 14.16
CA THR A 73 18.57 7.45 13.84
C THR A 73 17.99 8.01 12.54
N VAL A 74 17.76 7.17 11.53
CA VAL A 74 17.10 7.58 10.28
C VAL A 74 15.63 7.94 10.52
N VAL A 75 14.90 7.18 11.33
CA VAL A 75 13.52 7.50 11.71
C VAL A 75 13.46 8.82 12.48
N ALA A 76 14.37 9.03 13.44
CA ALA A 76 14.50 10.29 14.16
C ALA A 76 14.76 11.48 13.21
N ARG A 77 15.58 11.28 12.16
CA ARG A 77 15.78 12.29 11.11
C ARG A 77 14.49 12.58 10.36
N ASN A 78 13.66 11.57 10.05
CA ASN A 78 12.36 11.80 9.41
C ASN A 78 11.37 12.52 10.32
N PHE A 79 11.35 12.21 11.62
CA PHE A 79 10.55 12.96 12.61
C PHE A 79 11.02 14.42 12.72
N SER A 80 12.33 14.69 12.64
CA SER A 80 12.85 16.07 12.64
C SER A 80 12.36 16.89 11.45
N LEU A 81 12.21 16.26 10.27
CA LEU A 81 11.68 16.96 9.10
C LEU A 81 10.23 17.38 9.32
N MET A 82 9.42 16.46 9.85
CA MET A 82 8.03 16.73 10.20
C MET A 82 7.90 17.86 11.22
N SER A 83 8.60 17.76 12.35
CA SER A 83 8.47 18.75 13.44
C SER A 83 8.99 20.13 13.02
N ASN A 84 10.05 20.20 12.20
CA ASN A 84 10.58 21.47 11.69
C ASN A 84 9.61 22.19 10.74
N LYS A 85 8.64 21.47 10.17
CA LYS A 85 7.59 22.03 9.32
C LYS A 85 6.32 22.35 10.12
N GLY A 86 6.32 22.14 11.44
CA GLY A 86 5.19 22.41 12.32
C GLY A 86 4.07 21.36 12.24
N PHE A 87 4.38 20.14 11.76
CA PHE A 87 3.42 19.04 11.72
C PHE A 87 3.64 18.07 12.87
N GLU A 88 2.55 17.46 13.33
CA GLU A 88 2.56 16.45 14.41
C GLU A 88 1.86 15.14 14.01
N ASN A 89 1.07 15.13 12.92
CA ASN A 89 0.41 13.93 12.41
C ASN A 89 1.18 13.37 11.21
N LEU A 90 1.63 12.12 11.33
CA LEU A 90 2.43 11.45 10.32
C LEU A 90 1.58 10.47 9.51
N ALA A 91 1.52 10.68 8.20
CA ALA A 91 0.88 9.79 7.23
C ALA A 91 1.93 8.93 6.52
N ILE A 92 2.00 7.64 6.87
CA ILE A 92 3.08 6.74 6.45
C ILE A 92 2.60 5.92 5.25
N SER A 93 3.23 6.11 4.09
CA SER A 93 2.81 5.48 2.82
C SER A 93 3.12 3.98 2.73
N CYS A 94 4.16 3.52 3.44
CA CYS A 94 4.64 2.16 3.36
C CYS A 94 4.29 1.38 4.62
N VAL A 95 3.61 0.24 4.49
CA VAL A 95 3.35 -0.67 5.60
C VAL A 95 4.62 -1.14 6.32
N THR A 96 5.72 -1.36 5.59
CA THR A 96 7.01 -1.71 6.21
C THR A 96 7.55 -0.56 7.05
N SER A 97 7.50 0.68 6.54
CA SER A 97 7.88 1.87 7.31
C SER A 97 6.95 2.11 8.51
N PHE A 98 5.66 1.83 8.37
CA PHE A 98 4.69 1.93 9.45
C PHE A 98 5.02 0.95 10.59
N GLY A 99 5.35 -0.30 10.25
CA GLY A 99 5.76 -1.31 11.23
C GLY A 99 7.01 -0.90 12.01
N ILE A 100 8.08 -0.48 11.32
CA ILE A 100 9.33 -0.08 11.99
C ILE A 100 9.18 1.23 12.78
N TYR A 101 8.39 2.21 12.32
CA TYR A 101 8.14 3.43 13.10
C TYR A 101 7.41 3.10 14.39
N THR A 102 6.41 2.21 14.30
CA THR A 102 5.66 1.74 15.47
C THR A 102 6.59 1.02 16.45
N GLU A 103 7.40 0.08 15.97
CA GLU A 103 8.38 -0.67 16.79
C GLU A 103 9.35 0.24 17.53
N ILE A 104 9.87 1.25 16.83
CA ILE A 104 10.81 2.23 17.40
C ILE A 104 10.11 3.08 18.46
N THR A 105 8.93 3.63 18.18
CA THR A 105 8.22 4.46 19.16
C THR A 105 7.79 3.67 20.39
N GLU A 106 7.36 2.41 20.25
CA GLU A 106 7.07 1.55 21.40
C GLU A 106 8.34 1.19 22.16
N THR A 107 9.48 0.99 21.48
CA THR A 107 10.76 0.76 22.15
C THR A 107 11.16 1.99 22.97
N TRP A 108 11.13 3.20 22.40
CA TRP A 108 11.47 4.44 23.11
C TRP A 108 10.56 4.71 24.30
N LYS A 109 9.28 4.35 24.20
CA LYS A 109 8.33 4.45 25.30
C LYS A 109 8.69 3.54 26.49
N HIS A 110 9.18 2.32 26.23
CA HIS A 110 9.57 1.38 27.29
C HIS A 110 11.02 1.56 27.76
N PHE A 111 11.88 2.11 26.89
CA PHE A 111 13.32 2.30 27.11
C PHE A 111 13.74 3.74 26.73
N PRO A 112 13.41 4.77 27.55
CA PRO A 112 13.71 6.17 27.26
C PRO A 112 15.21 6.48 27.08
N GLU A 113 16.09 5.68 27.70
CA GLU A 113 17.53 5.76 27.53
C GLU A 113 17.98 5.46 26.10
N GLU A 114 17.27 4.57 25.39
CA GLU A 114 17.53 4.29 23.98
C GLU A 114 17.13 5.50 23.14
N GLU A 115 15.99 6.15 23.41
CA GLU A 115 15.62 7.40 22.73
C GLU A 115 16.68 8.49 22.94
N GLN A 116 17.18 8.65 24.17
CA GLN A 116 18.21 9.63 24.49
C GLN A 116 19.51 9.38 23.72
N LYS A 117 19.93 8.12 23.60
CA LYS A 117 21.08 7.71 22.79
C LYS A 117 20.87 8.07 21.32
N ILE A 118 19.69 7.79 20.76
CA ILE A 118 19.36 8.11 19.37
C ILE A 118 19.29 9.63 19.12
N ARG A 119 18.76 10.42 20.08
CA ARG A 119 18.86 11.89 20.03
C ARG A 119 20.31 12.35 19.94
N GLY A 120 21.21 11.73 20.70
CA GLY A 120 22.65 11.97 20.62
C GLY A 120 23.24 11.64 19.24
N PHE A 121 22.88 10.50 18.65
CA PHE A 121 23.33 10.12 17.30
C PHE A 121 22.79 11.05 16.22
N LEU A 122 21.52 11.45 16.28
CA LEU A 122 20.94 12.41 15.35
C LEU A 122 21.66 13.76 15.41
N LYS A 123 21.90 14.27 16.63
CA LYS A 123 22.60 15.55 16.82
C LYS A 123 24.02 15.50 16.25
N LYS A 124 24.78 14.44 16.54
CA LYS A 124 26.15 14.27 16.03
C LYS A 124 26.21 14.13 14.51
N SER A 125 25.25 13.43 13.90
CA SER A 125 25.27 13.12 12.46
C SER A 125 24.72 14.23 11.58
N THR A 126 23.76 15.01 12.09
CA THR A 126 23.01 15.98 11.26
C THR A 126 22.77 17.34 11.91
N ASN A 127 23.16 17.51 13.18
CA ASN A 127 22.83 18.67 14.02
C ASN A 127 21.31 18.92 14.20
N ARG A 128 20.48 17.90 13.95
CA ARG A 128 19.02 17.98 14.08
C ARG A 128 18.53 17.50 15.44
N GLU A 129 17.33 17.93 15.78
CA GLU A 129 16.53 17.49 16.93
C GLU A 129 15.13 17.14 16.42
N PHE A 130 14.38 16.32 17.14
CA PHE A 130 13.05 15.89 16.71
C PHE A 130 12.03 15.91 17.85
N ILE A 131 10.77 16.07 17.48
CA ILE A 131 9.61 15.80 18.30
C ILE A 131 8.96 14.54 17.74
N GLN A 132 8.57 13.60 18.60
CA GLN A 132 7.84 12.40 18.16
C GLN A 132 6.47 12.81 17.59
N PRO A 133 5.94 12.10 16.58
CA PRO A 133 4.58 12.35 16.09
C PRO A 133 3.55 12.16 17.21
N LEU A 134 2.55 13.04 17.24
CA LEU A 134 1.39 12.89 18.12
C LEU A 134 0.54 11.70 17.67
N ILE A 135 0.29 11.59 16.37
CA ILE A 135 -0.47 10.50 15.75
C ILE A 135 0.30 9.95 14.55
N MET A 136 0.48 8.63 14.50
CA MET A 136 1.02 7.92 13.33
C MET A 136 -0.07 7.07 12.68
N SER A 137 -0.39 7.37 11.43
CA SER A 137 -1.35 6.60 10.62
C SER A 137 -0.64 6.00 9.41
N HIS A 138 -0.94 4.74 9.09
CA HIS A 138 -0.68 4.27 7.74
C HIS A 138 -1.63 5.00 6.79
N CYS A 139 -1.21 5.32 5.57
CA CYS A 139 -2.04 6.05 4.62
C CYS A 139 -3.38 5.34 4.31
N SER A 140 -3.42 4.00 4.39
CA SER A 140 -4.67 3.25 4.27
C SER A 140 -5.64 3.48 5.43
N ASP A 141 -5.14 3.82 6.63
CA ASP A 141 -6.01 4.18 7.76
C ASP A 141 -6.79 5.46 7.43
N ILE A 142 -6.12 6.42 6.81
CA ILE A 142 -6.70 7.72 6.42
C ILE A 142 -7.79 7.51 5.37
N PHE A 143 -7.49 6.74 4.31
CA PHE A 143 -8.51 6.39 3.31
C PHE A 143 -9.66 5.58 3.90
N TYR A 144 -9.38 4.68 4.84
CA TYR A 144 -10.44 3.93 5.53
C TYR A 144 -11.33 4.87 6.32
N LYS A 145 -10.76 5.80 7.09
CA LYS A 145 -11.52 6.80 7.87
C LYS A 145 -12.44 7.61 6.97
N PHE A 146 -11.92 8.11 5.84
CA PHE A 146 -12.65 8.96 4.91
C PHE A 146 -13.35 8.21 3.77
N ARG A 147 -13.46 6.88 3.85
CA ARG A 147 -13.97 6.05 2.74
C ARG A 147 -15.36 6.44 2.25
N ASN A 148 -16.24 6.89 3.17
CA ASN A 148 -17.58 7.33 2.83
C ASN A 148 -17.56 8.69 2.11
N GLU A 149 -16.78 9.66 2.61
CA GLU A 149 -16.61 10.97 1.95
C GLU A 149 -15.96 10.84 0.57
N ILE A 150 -15.03 9.90 0.41
CA ILE A 150 -14.47 9.54 -0.90
C ILE A 150 -15.59 8.99 -1.80
N PHE A 151 -16.42 8.09 -1.28
CA PHE A 151 -17.47 7.45 -2.07
C PHE A 151 -18.62 8.38 -2.45
N GLU A 152 -18.93 9.39 -1.63
CA GLU A 152 -19.88 10.45 -1.96
C GLU A 152 -19.49 11.23 -3.22
N LYS A 153 -18.20 11.23 -3.57
CA LYS A 153 -17.64 11.88 -4.77
C LYS A 153 -17.31 10.89 -5.88
N ALA A 154 -17.69 9.61 -5.71
CA ALA A 154 -17.38 8.56 -6.66
C ALA A 154 -18.14 8.73 -7.98
N LYS A 155 -17.48 8.39 -9.08
CA LYS A 155 -18.09 8.24 -10.41
C LYS A 155 -18.37 6.77 -10.73
N TYR A 156 -17.63 5.87 -10.12
CA TYR A 156 -17.74 4.43 -10.30
C TYR A 156 -17.92 3.73 -8.95
N SER A 157 -18.52 2.55 -8.98
CA SER A 157 -18.60 1.63 -7.84
C SER A 157 -17.89 0.33 -8.18
N LEU A 158 -17.52 -0.45 -7.17
CA LEU A 158 -16.93 -1.77 -7.35
C LEU A 158 -18.00 -2.83 -7.70
N VAL A 159 -18.76 -2.56 -8.77
CA VAL A 159 -19.85 -3.40 -9.26
C VAL A 159 -19.59 -3.75 -10.72
N ASN A 160 -19.73 -5.03 -11.06
CA ASN A 160 -19.65 -5.49 -12.44
C ASN A 160 -20.89 -5.03 -13.19
N LYS A 161 -20.71 -4.13 -14.17
CA LYS A 161 -21.82 -3.53 -14.92
C LYS A 161 -22.51 -4.51 -15.86
N ASN A 162 -21.84 -5.59 -16.26
CA ASN A 162 -22.45 -6.63 -17.09
C ASN A 162 -23.41 -7.53 -16.30
N THR A 163 -23.16 -7.74 -14.99
CA THR A 163 -23.94 -8.69 -14.17
C THR A 163 -24.77 -8.02 -13.07
N GLY A 164 -24.51 -6.75 -12.75
CA GLY A 164 -25.10 -6.03 -11.62
C GLY A 164 -24.61 -6.52 -10.24
N LYS A 165 -23.67 -7.46 -10.19
CA LYS A 165 -23.15 -8.01 -8.94
C LYS A 165 -21.92 -7.23 -8.46
N PRO A 166 -21.68 -7.14 -7.14
CA PRO A 166 -20.42 -6.65 -6.61
C PRO A 166 -19.21 -7.35 -7.24
N LEU A 167 -18.14 -6.61 -7.49
CA LEU A 167 -16.85 -7.18 -7.87
C LEU A 167 -16.25 -7.92 -6.67
N LYS A 168 -15.72 -9.11 -6.92
CA LYS A 168 -15.05 -9.96 -5.93
C LYS A 168 -13.62 -9.51 -5.75
N VAL A 169 -13.33 -8.92 -4.60
CA VAL A 169 -12.03 -8.32 -4.30
C VAL A 169 -11.30 -9.13 -3.25
N VAL A 170 -10.09 -9.57 -3.57
CA VAL A 170 -9.16 -10.11 -2.57
C VAL A 170 -8.39 -8.96 -1.96
N GLU A 171 -8.54 -8.74 -0.66
CA GLU A 171 -7.66 -7.83 0.07
C GLU A 171 -6.38 -8.54 0.51
N HIS A 172 -5.27 -7.80 0.44
CA HIS A 172 -4.00 -8.21 0.98
C HIS A 172 -3.47 -7.15 1.96
N ILE A 173 -3.69 -7.38 3.25
CA ILE A 173 -3.02 -6.64 4.31
C ILE A 173 -1.56 -7.08 4.44
N GLY A 174 -0.64 -6.13 4.28
CA GLY A 174 0.78 -6.36 4.52
C GLY A 174 1.04 -6.79 5.98
N CYS A 175 1.92 -7.78 6.17
CA CYS A 175 2.16 -8.36 7.50
C CYS A 175 2.58 -7.34 8.58
N HIS A 176 3.32 -6.30 8.20
CA HIS A 176 3.83 -5.27 9.13
C HIS A 176 2.78 -4.20 9.49
N TYR A 177 1.53 -4.33 9.00
CA TYR A 177 0.47 -3.38 9.32
C TYR A 177 -0.17 -3.68 10.68
N ALA A 178 -0.62 -4.92 10.89
CA ALA A 178 -1.35 -5.31 12.10
C ALA A 178 -0.87 -6.62 12.74
N LYS A 179 0.04 -7.40 12.13
CA LYS A 179 0.52 -8.64 12.78
C LYS A 179 1.55 -8.37 13.88
N MET A 180 2.38 -7.33 13.74
CA MET A 180 3.39 -6.97 14.75
C MET A 180 2.75 -6.25 15.94
N PHE A 181 1.87 -5.28 15.66
CA PHE A 181 1.18 -4.46 16.66
C PHE A 181 -0.32 -4.41 16.34
N PRO A 182 -1.11 -5.43 16.74
CA PRO A 182 -2.51 -5.55 16.39
C PRO A 182 -3.37 -4.33 16.78
N GLU A 183 -3.07 -3.71 17.91
CA GLU A 183 -3.73 -2.51 18.43
C GLU A 183 -3.48 -1.25 17.58
N LYS A 184 -2.48 -1.29 16.70
CA LYS A 184 -2.10 -0.18 15.80
C LYS A 184 -2.70 -0.33 14.40
N GLY A 185 -3.42 -1.42 14.14
CA GLY A 185 -4.15 -1.65 12.89
C GLY A 185 -5.65 -1.60 13.08
N VAL A 186 -6.37 -1.06 12.10
CA VAL A 186 -7.84 -1.02 12.11
C VAL A 186 -8.40 -2.44 12.00
N GLY A 187 -9.06 -2.92 13.05
CA GLY A 187 -9.64 -4.27 13.11
C GLY A 187 -8.68 -5.38 13.55
N GLY A 188 -7.46 -5.05 13.98
CA GLY A 188 -6.51 -6.03 14.52
C GLY A 188 -5.84 -6.94 13.47
N ALA A 189 -5.17 -7.99 13.93
CA ALA A 189 -4.39 -8.90 13.08
C ALA A 189 -5.24 -9.93 12.31
N GLU A 190 -6.28 -10.46 12.96
CA GLU A 190 -7.09 -11.55 12.40
C GLU A 190 -8.12 -11.05 11.37
N PHE A 191 -8.82 -9.97 11.70
CA PHE A 191 -9.88 -9.39 10.86
C PHE A 191 -9.66 -7.90 10.55
N PRO A 192 -8.48 -7.49 10.03
CA PRO A 192 -8.24 -6.11 9.67
C PRO A 192 -9.28 -5.61 8.67
N GLN A 193 -9.86 -4.46 9.00
CA GLN A 193 -10.96 -3.85 8.25
C GLN A 193 -10.49 -2.77 7.28
N VAL A 194 -9.21 -2.39 7.33
CA VAL A 194 -8.71 -1.22 6.60
C VAL A 194 -8.97 -1.28 5.09
N LEU A 195 -8.82 -2.45 4.45
CA LEU A 195 -9.19 -2.62 3.02
C LEU A 195 -10.59 -3.19 2.86
N ALA A 196 -10.98 -4.18 3.68
CA ALA A 196 -12.30 -4.83 3.60
C ALA A 196 -13.47 -3.83 3.73
N GLY A 197 -13.33 -2.85 4.63
CA GLY A 197 -14.31 -1.79 4.81
C GLY A 197 -14.34 -0.77 3.68
N MET A 198 -13.21 -0.51 2.98
CA MET A 198 -13.22 0.29 1.75
C MET A 198 -13.95 -0.46 0.63
N ILE A 199 -13.60 -1.74 0.42
CA ILE A 199 -14.24 -2.59 -0.60
C ILE A 199 -15.76 -2.60 -0.40
N THR A 200 -16.20 -2.88 0.83
CA THR A 200 -17.63 -2.94 1.17
C THR A 200 -18.30 -1.57 0.99
N ALA A 201 -17.68 -0.49 1.48
CA ALA A 201 -18.23 0.85 1.35
C ALA A 201 -18.36 1.32 -0.11
N TRP A 202 -17.50 0.82 -1.00
CA TRP A 202 -17.50 1.18 -2.42
C TRP A 202 -18.29 0.21 -3.31
N GLY A 203 -19.04 -0.72 -2.70
CA GLY A 203 -19.99 -1.61 -3.38
C GLY A 203 -19.42 -2.95 -3.84
N GLY A 204 -18.21 -3.31 -3.41
CA GLY A 204 -17.56 -4.59 -3.73
C GLY A 204 -17.83 -5.68 -2.70
N GLU A 205 -17.48 -6.92 -3.06
CA GLU A 205 -17.55 -8.10 -2.19
C GLU A 205 -16.15 -8.53 -1.80
N VAL A 206 -15.89 -8.67 -0.50
CA VAL A 206 -14.60 -9.16 0.01
C VAL A 206 -14.55 -10.68 -0.10
N VAL A 207 -13.56 -11.21 -0.80
CA VAL A 207 -13.35 -12.65 -0.92
C VAL A 207 -12.68 -13.20 0.34
N ASP A 208 -13.33 -14.18 0.98
CA ASP A 208 -12.76 -14.94 2.10
C ASP A 208 -12.28 -16.32 1.63
N TYR A 209 -11.01 -16.64 1.89
CA TYR A 209 -10.34 -17.83 1.36
C TYR A 209 -9.20 -18.31 2.30
N PRO A 210 -8.74 -19.58 2.21
CA PRO A 210 -7.86 -20.18 3.22
C PRO A 210 -6.53 -19.45 3.46
N GLU A 211 -5.88 -18.97 2.40
CA GLU A 211 -4.58 -18.29 2.48
C GLU A 211 -4.71 -16.75 2.53
N ARG A 212 -5.87 -16.22 2.94
CA ARG A 212 -6.15 -14.77 3.04
C ARG A 212 -5.11 -14.02 3.85
N ARG A 213 -4.71 -14.55 5.01
CA ARG A 213 -3.69 -13.97 5.88
C ARG A 213 -2.26 -14.46 5.58
N HIS A 214 -2.06 -15.25 4.53
CA HIS A 214 -0.74 -15.70 4.10
C HIS A 214 0.12 -14.54 3.58
N CYS A 215 1.44 -14.68 3.73
CA CYS A 215 2.43 -13.72 3.23
C CYS A 215 2.35 -13.58 1.69
N CYS A 216 2.61 -12.39 1.14
CA CYS A 216 2.77 -12.19 -0.30
C CYS A 216 4.10 -12.71 -0.87
N GLY A 217 4.97 -13.26 -0.04
CA GLY A 217 6.29 -13.73 -0.48
C GLY A 217 7.37 -12.66 -0.62
N PHE A 218 7.13 -11.38 -0.29
CA PHE A 218 8.25 -10.41 -0.30
C PHE A 218 9.38 -10.86 0.62
N GLY A 219 9.05 -11.36 1.82
CA GLY A 219 9.97 -12.09 2.71
C GLY A 219 11.36 -11.45 2.76
N PHE A 220 11.43 -10.14 3.04
CA PHE A 220 12.64 -9.28 3.05
C PHE A 220 13.98 -10.01 2.89
N ARG A 221 14.43 -10.75 3.91
CA ARG A 221 15.68 -11.52 3.90
C ARG A 221 15.67 -12.69 2.89
N GLN A 222 14.59 -13.46 2.81
CA GLN A 222 14.41 -14.55 1.85
C GLN A 222 14.51 -14.09 0.39
N TYR A 223 14.07 -12.87 0.07
CA TYR A 223 14.21 -12.30 -1.27
C TYR A 223 15.64 -11.85 -1.58
N LEU A 224 16.33 -11.22 -0.61
CA LEU A 224 17.70 -10.74 -0.81
C LEU A 224 18.73 -11.89 -0.85
N VAL A 225 18.57 -12.90 0.00
CA VAL A 225 19.45 -14.06 0.04
C VAL A 225 19.15 -14.97 -1.15
N LYS A 226 20.04 -14.99 -2.15
CA LYS A 226 19.87 -15.73 -3.41
C LYS A 226 19.43 -17.19 -3.21
N ALA A 227 20.00 -17.88 -2.22
CA ALA A 227 19.68 -19.27 -1.91
C ALA A 227 18.21 -19.51 -1.51
N ASN A 228 17.52 -18.48 -1.01
CA ASN A 228 16.16 -18.57 -0.47
C ASN A 228 15.10 -17.95 -1.38
N ARG A 229 15.47 -17.46 -2.58
CA ARG A 229 14.53 -16.74 -3.46
C ARG A 229 13.32 -17.56 -3.90
N GLY A 230 13.48 -18.89 -3.97
CA GLY A 230 12.35 -19.81 -4.24
C GLY A 230 11.21 -19.65 -3.23
N TYR A 231 11.50 -19.21 -2.00
CA TYR A 231 10.50 -18.91 -0.98
C TYR A 231 9.54 -17.80 -1.43
N SER A 232 10.05 -16.75 -2.07
CA SER A 232 9.22 -15.59 -2.45
C SER A 232 8.13 -15.95 -3.44
N ILE A 233 8.52 -16.65 -4.51
CA ILE A 233 7.57 -17.06 -5.54
C ILE A 233 6.64 -18.16 -5.03
N SER A 234 7.12 -19.12 -4.23
CA SER A 234 6.28 -20.22 -3.73
C SER A 234 5.17 -19.75 -2.79
N ASN A 235 5.42 -18.75 -1.94
CA ASN A 235 4.38 -18.15 -1.09
C ASN A 235 3.34 -17.40 -1.92
N SER A 236 3.76 -16.74 -3.01
CA SER A 236 2.84 -16.06 -3.93
C SER A 236 1.94 -17.05 -4.66
N ILE A 237 2.54 -18.10 -5.25
CA ILE A 237 1.84 -19.20 -5.93
C ILE A 237 0.81 -19.84 -4.99
N LYS A 238 1.24 -20.26 -3.78
CA LYS A 238 0.34 -20.84 -2.78
C LYS A 238 -0.89 -19.96 -2.51
N LYS A 239 -0.67 -18.65 -2.42
CA LYS A 239 -1.75 -17.68 -2.19
C LYS A 239 -2.67 -17.56 -3.41
N PHE A 240 -2.13 -17.54 -4.63
CA PHE A 240 -2.90 -17.48 -5.86
C PHE A 240 -3.71 -18.76 -6.11
N GLU A 241 -3.12 -19.93 -5.92
CA GLU A 241 -3.80 -21.23 -6.00
C GLU A 241 -4.99 -21.29 -5.04
N ALA A 242 -4.80 -20.82 -3.80
CA ALA A 242 -5.86 -20.83 -2.80
C ALA A 242 -7.02 -19.87 -3.10
N MET A 243 -6.77 -18.74 -3.78
CA MET A 243 -7.83 -17.78 -4.14
C MET A 243 -8.50 -18.10 -5.49
N LYS A 244 -7.85 -18.83 -6.39
CA LYS A 244 -8.35 -19.16 -7.73
C LYS A 244 -9.78 -19.75 -7.74
N PRO A 245 -10.17 -20.71 -6.88
CA PRO A 245 -11.54 -21.26 -6.86
C PRO A 245 -12.62 -20.21 -6.56
N TYR A 246 -12.25 -19.10 -5.93
CA TYR A 246 -13.17 -18.03 -5.53
C TYR A 246 -13.42 -17.01 -6.64
N LYS A 247 -12.66 -17.09 -7.74
CA LYS A 247 -12.79 -16.26 -8.95
C LYS A 247 -12.74 -14.76 -8.62
N PRO A 248 -11.61 -14.27 -8.06
CA PRO A 248 -11.47 -12.85 -7.76
C PRO A 248 -11.43 -12.02 -9.04
N ASP A 249 -12.09 -10.86 -9.03
CA ASP A 249 -12.03 -9.87 -10.10
C ASP A 249 -10.72 -9.08 -10.06
N PHE A 250 -10.20 -8.80 -8.85
CA PHE A 250 -8.88 -8.20 -8.64
C PHE A 250 -8.39 -8.38 -7.19
N ILE A 251 -7.12 -8.06 -6.98
CA ILE A 251 -6.45 -8.02 -5.68
C ILE A 251 -6.19 -6.57 -5.31
N VAL A 252 -6.41 -6.17 -4.06
CA VAL A 252 -6.00 -4.86 -3.54
C VAL A 252 -5.04 -5.01 -2.37
N ALA A 253 -3.93 -4.27 -2.38
CA ALA A 253 -2.93 -4.31 -1.31
C ALA A 253 -2.69 -2.92 -0.70
N ASN A 254 -2.47 -2.88 0.63
CA ASN A 254 -2.09 -1.65 1.34
C ASN A 254 -0.58 -1.42 1.41
N CYS A 255 0.22 -2.45 1.11
CA CYS A 255 1.66 -2.37 1.10
C CYS A 255 2.18 -2.29 -0.34
N PRO A 256 2.98 -1.27 -0.71
CA PRO A 256 3.51 -1.15 -2.06
C PRO A 256 4.40 -2.34 -2.46
N GLY A 257 5.16 -2.91 -1.52
CA GLY A 257 5.95 -4.12 -1.78
C GLY A 257 5.08 -5.34 -2.06
N CYS A 258 3.94 -5.48 -1.38
CA CYS A 258 3.03 -6.59 -1.63
C CYS A 258 2.33 -6.46 -2.98
N ALA A 259 1.87 -5.26 -3.34
CA ALA A 259 1.31 -4.98 -4.67
C ALA A 259 2.31 -5.37 -5.77
N MET A 260 3.56 -4.89 -5.67
CA MET A 260 4.62 -5.20 -6.63
C MET A 260 4.89 -6.69 -6.77
N PHE A 261 5.01 -7.40 -5.66
CA PHE A 261 5.32 -8.83 -5.68
C PHE A 261 4.15 -9.65 -6.25
N MET A 262 2.91 -9.32 -5.85
CA MET A 262 1.74 -10.05 -6.34
C MET A 262 1.46 -9.78 -7.82
N ASP A 263 1.77 -8.59 -8.31
CA ASP A 263 1.73 -8.25 -9.74
C ASP A 263 2.81 -9.03 -10.52
N LYS A 264 4.08 -8.84 -10.18
CA LYS A 264 5.22 -9.43 -10.91
C LYS A 264 5.28 -10.95 -10.84
N TRP A 265 4.90 -11.56 -9.72
CA TRP A 265 4.97 -13.02 -9.60
C TRP A 265 3.89 -13.75 -10.39
N GLN A 266 2.76 -13.12 -10.71
CA GLN A 266 1.82 -13.72 -11.64
C GLN A 266 2.39 -13.78 -13.06
N TYR A 267 3.16 -12.78 -13.48
CA TYR A 267 3.90 -12.83 -14.75
C TYR A 267 4.93 -13.95 -14.73
N THR A 268 5.75 -14.01 -13.68
CA THR A 268 6.79 -15.04 -13.58
C THR A 268 6.21 -16.44 -13.48
N ALA A 269 5.10 -16.65 -12.77
CA ALA A 269 4.42 -17.95 -12.73
C ALA A 269 4.04 -18.38 -14.16
N LYS A 270 3.31 -17.54 -14.89
CA LYS A 270 2.94 -17.81 -16.28
C LYS A 270 4.14 -18.19 -17.15
N GLU A 271 5.25 -17.46 -17.05
CA GLU A 271 6.47 -17.76 -17.83
C GLU A 271 7.17 -19.07 -17.40
N MET A 272 7.14 -19.40 -16.10
CA MET A 272 7.84 -20.56 -15.56
C MET A 272 7.07 -21.87 -15.76
N ASN A 273 5.75 -21.87 -15.57
CA ASN A 273 4.95 -23.08 -15.53
C ASN A 273 3.65 -23.00 -16.36
N GLY A 274 3.40 -21.89 -17.07
CA GLY A 274 2.17 -21.71 -17.86
C GLY A 274 0.92 -21.47 -17.02
N GLU A 275 1.05 -21.24 -15.70
CA GLU A 275 -0.09 -21.09 -14.82
C GLU A 275 -0.59 -19.64 -14.74
N THR A 276 -1.91 -19.54 -14.76
CA THR A 276 -2.64 -18.30 -14.45
C THR A 276 -3.76 -18.60 -13.46
N TYR A 277 -4.15 -17.57 -12.71
CA TYR A 277 -4.97 -17.72 -11.50
C TYR A 277 -6.30 -16.96 -11.55
N GLY A 278 -6.52 -16.15 -12.59
CA GLY A 278 -7.80 -15.51 -12.89
C GLY A 278 -8.73 -16.43 -13.66
N GLU A 279 -9.93 -15.91 -13.98
CA GLU A 279 -10.87 -16.63 -14.84
C GLU A 279 -10.38 -16.68 -16.29
N ASN A 280 -10.90 -17.64 -17.07
CA ASN A 280 -10.62 -17.79 -18.51
C ASN A 280 -9.12 -17.89 -18.89
N GLY A 281 -8.27 -18.31 -17.96
CA GLY A 281 -6.83 -18.40 -18.20
C GLY A 281 -6.10 -17.06 -18.10
N GLU A 282 -6.73 -16.02 -17.57
CA GLU A 282 -6.12 -14.70 -17.34
C GLU A 282 -5.38 -14.64 -15.99
N GLN A 283 -4.56 -13.62 -15.82
CA GLN A 283 -3.95 -13.25 -14.53
C GLN A 283 -4.91 -12.32 -13.77
N ILE A 284 -4.79 -12.26 -12.45
CA ILE A 284 -5.66 -11.44 -11.60
C ILE A 284 -5.06 -10.03 -11.49
N PRO A 285 -5.75 -8.95 -11.91
CA PRO A 285 -5.26 -7.59 -11.74
C PRO A 285 -4.93 -7.29 -10.27
N VAL A 286 -3.84 -6.55 -10.02
CA VAL A 286 -3.40 -6.17 -8.67
C VAL A 286 -3.38 -4.66 -8.57
N LEU A 287 -4.12 -4.09 -7.62
CA LEU A 287 -4.15 -2.65 -7.39
C LEU A 287 -3.57 -2.32 -6.02
N THR A 288 -2.97 -1.15 -5.92
CA THR A 288 -2.86 -0.43 -4.66
C THR A 288 -4.25 0.11 -4.26
N TYR A 289 -4.47 0.34 -2.97
CA TYR A 289 -5.73 0.94 -2.51
C TYR A 289 -5.91 2.39 -2.98
N GLU A 290 -4.81 3.08 -3.29
CA GLU A 290 -4.82 4.39 -3.95
C GLU A 290 -5.37 4.33 -5.37
N GLU A 291 -4.91 3.37 -6.17
CA GLU A 291 -5.41 3.15 -7.53
C GLU A 291 -6.89 2.74 -7.48
N MET A 292 -7.27 1.87 -6.54
CA MET A 292 -8.68 1.52 -6.32
C MET A 292 -9.53 2.76 -6.02
N ALA A 293 -9.06 3.65 -5.14
CA ALA A 293 -9.76 4.91 -4.85
C ALA A 293 -9.80 5.85 -6.07
N GLY A 294 -8.70 5.94 -6.81
CA GLY A 294 -8.60 6.70 -8.05
C GLY A 294 -9.60 6.24 -9.11
N LEU A 295 -9.76 4.92 -9.27
CA LEU A 295 -10.76 4.34 -10.17
C LEU A 295 -12.18 4.68 -9.70
N VAL A 296 -12.49 4.49 -8.41
CA VAL A 296 -13.81 4.83 -7.85
C VAL A 296 -14.16 6.32 -8.10
N LEU A 297 -13.19 7.22 -7.97
CA LEU A 297 -13.35 8.66 -8.23
C LEU A 297 -13.37 9.04 -9.73
N GLY A 298 -13.08 8.10 -10.62
CA GLY A 298 -13.12 8.31 -12.05
C GLY A 298 -11.91 9.04 -12.64
N TYR A 299 -10.73 8.88 -12.03
CA TYR A 299 -9.48 9.37 -12.61
C TYR A 299 -9.06 8.53 -13.83
N ASN A 300 -8.35 9.13 -14.78
CA ASN A 300 -7.86 8.38 -15.94
C ASN A 300 -6.93 7.24 -15.47
N PRO A 301 -7.14 5.98 -15.87
CA PRO A 301 -6.31 4.84 -15.45
C PRO A 301 -4.82 5.01 -15.77
N TRP A 302 -4.49 5.78 -16.82
CA TRP A 302 -3.11 6.01 -17.22
C TRP A 302 -2.40 7.07 -16.39
N ASP A 303 -3.16 8.02 -15.82
CA ASP A 303 -2.66 8.95 -14.80
C ASP A 303 -2.42 8.23 -13.46
N LEU A 304 -3.19 7.17 -13.19
CA LEU A 304 -2.97 6.29 -12.03
C LEU A 304 -1.73 5.41 -12.19
N GLY A 305 -1.21 5.26 -13.42
CA GLY A 305 -0.05 4.44 -13.72
C GLY A 305 -0.35 2.96 -13.96
N LEU A 306 -1.60 2.58 -14.27
CA LEU A 306 -1.98 1.18 -14.47
C LEU A 306 -1.20 0.48 -15.59
N GLN A 307 -0.70 1.23 -16.58
CA GLN A 307 0.17 0.74 -17.64
C GLN A 307 1.57 0.28 -17.16
N MET A 308 1.95 0.60 -15.92
CA MET A 308 3.22 0.15 -15.34
C MET A 308 3.12 -1.22 -14.66
N HIS A 309 1.89 -1.72 -14.46
CA HIS A 309 1.64 -3.05 -13.91
C HIS A 309 2.09 -4.11 -14.91
N GLN A 310 2.61 -5.23 -14.42
CA GLN A 310 2.93 -6.38 -15.28
C GLN A 310 1.66 -7.12 -15.71
N ILE A 311 0.62 -7.09 -14.87
CA ILE A 311 -0.65 -7.72 -15.15
C ILE A 311 -1.61 -6.70 -15.75
N ASP A 312 -2.24 -7.09 -16.86
CA ASP A 312 -3.21 -6.25 -17.53
C ASP A 312 -4.41 -5.95 -16.62
N CYS A 313 -4.67 -4.66 -16.41
CA CYS A 313 -5.77 -4.16 -15.60
C CYS A 313 -7.03 -3.85 -16.44
N GLU A 314 -6.94 -3.84 -17.78
CA GLU A 314 -8.09 -3.54 -18.64
C GLU A 314 -9.28 -4.51 -18.48
N PRO A 315 -9.10 -5.83 -18.22
CA PRO A 315 -10.23 -6.72 -17.96
C PRO A 315 -11.10 -6.22 -16.79
N LEU A 316 -10.49 -5.65 -15.75
CA LEU A 316 -11.22 -5.02 -14.65
C LEU A 316 -11.96 -3.76 -15.10
N LEU A 317 -11.29 -2.87 -15.84
CA LEU A 317 -11.90 -1.64 -16.37
C LEU A 317 -13.11 -1.96 -17.27
N LYS A 318 -13.01 -3.01 -18.09
CA LYS A 318 -14.12 -3.52 -18.92
C LYS A 318 -15.29 -4.02 -18.07
N LYS A 319 -15.05 -4.71 -16.96
CA LYS A 319 -16.12 -5.12 -16.03
C LYS A 319 -16.81 -3.93 -15.36
N MET A 320 -16.10 -2.82 -15.16
CA MET A 320 -16.62 -1.59 -14.56
C MET A 320 -17.33 -0.66 -15.56
N HIS A 321 -17.29 -0.98 -16.87
CA HIS A 321 -17.62 -0.05 -17.98
C HIS A 321 -16.91 1.31 -17.80
N TYR A 322 -15.62 1.24 -17.51
CA TYR A 322 -14.82 2.44 -17.29
C TYR A 322 -14.61 3.20 -18.61
N GLU A 323 -14.83 4.51 -18.60
CA GLU A 323 -14.56 5.38 -19.75
C GLU A 323 -13.08 5.78 -19.75
N TYR A 324 -12.34 5.30 -20.75
CA TYR A 324 -10.94 5.65 -21.01
C TYR A 324 -10.60 5.35 -22.47
N ASN A 325 -9.49 5.91 -22.95
CA ASN A 325 -8.94 5.57 -24.26
C ASN A 325 -7.79 4.56 -24.10
N PRO A 326 -7.93 3.30 -24.57
CA PRO A 326 -6.88 2.29 -24.45
C PRO A 326 -5.55 2.68 -25.09
N GLU A 327 -5.59 3.49 -26.16
CA GLU A 327 -4.39 3.89 -26.90
C GLU A 327 -3.48 4.85 -26.13
N ASP A 328 -4.02 5.53 -25.11
CA ASP A 328 -3.27 6.53 -24.36
C ASP A 328 -2.19 5.90 -23.47
N LYS A 329 -2.27 4.60 -23.17
CA LYS A 329 -1.21 3.86 -22.46
C LYS A 329 0.11 3.81 -23.23
N PHE A 330 0.06 4.04 -24.54
CA PHE A 330 1.22 4.08 -25.43
C PHE A 330 1.69 5.49 -25.76
N ARG A 331 1.23 6.51 -25.03
CA ARG A 331 1.60 7.91 -25.24
C ARG A 331 2.44 8.44 -24.08
N ASN A 332 3.38 9.34 -24.38
CA ASN A 332 4.05 10.13 -23.35
C ASN A 332 3.22 11.38 -22.99
N LEU A 333 3.73 12.18 -22.04
CA LEU A 333 3.10 13.42 -21.58
C LEU A 333 2.89 14.48 -22.68
N LYS A 334 3.59 14.37 -23.82
CA LYS A 334 3.41 15.25 -24.98
C LYS A 334 2.39 14.72 -26.00
N GLY A 335 1.80 13.55 -25.72
CA GLY A 335 0.88 12.86 -26.63
C GLY A 335 1.58 12.07 -27.74
N GLU A 336 2.91 11.97 -27.71
CA GLU A 336 3.70 11.25 -28.71
C GLU A 336 3.62 9.74 -28.44
N LYS A 337 3.45 8.94 -29.50
CA LYS A 337 3.40 7.47 -29.40
C LYS A 337 4.80 6.94 -29.04
N ILE A 338 4.92 6.22 -27.93
CA ILE A 338 6.17 5.63 -27.41
C ILE A 338 6.24 4.11 -27.55
N GLY A 339 5.17 3.48 -28.05
CA GLY A 339 5.10 2.05 -28.31
C GLY A 339 3.80 1.67 -28.98
N GLU A 340 3.61 0.39 -29.23
CA GLU A 340 2.33 -0.18 -29.64
C GLU A 340 2.18 -1.56 -29.04
N GLU A 341 0.95 -2.07 -29.04
CA GLU A 341 0.69 -3.42 -28.57
C GLU A 341 1.48 -4.43 -29.40
N ALA A 342 2.28 -5.26 -28.74
CA ALA A 342 3.01 -6.31 -29.41
C ALA A 342 1.99 -7.26 -30.05
N LYS A 343 2.02 -7.36 -31.38
CA LYS A 343 1.25 -8.37 -32.11
C LYS A 343 1.90 -9.73 -31.83
N GLY A 344 1.37 -10.43 -30.83
CA GLY A 344 1.76 -11.80 -30.48
C GLY A 344 1.40 -12.81 -31.56
#